data_AF-K1YBH1-F1
#
_entry.id   AF-K1YBH1-F1
#
_cell.length_a   1.000
_cell.length_b   1.000
_cell.length_c   1.000
_cell.angle_alpha   90.00
_cell.angle_beta   90.00
_cell.angle_gamma   90.00
#
_symmetry.space_group_name_H-M   'P 1'
#
loop_
_entity.id
_entity.type
_entity.pdbx_description
1 polymer ?
#
loop_
_entity_poly.entity_id
_entity_poly.type
_entity_poly.pdbx_seq_one_letter_code
_entity_poly.pdbx_strand_id
1 'polypeptide(L)'
;MSEALLGVIIWGIIASITSVITLFYSHKKWKVEEKIKSLKEKRNRLELLYKEIHPKLVKWISENSYDIEMLSHFECSFPKKVNEQFQKLMDDKSNDPTKNKFHFLSMQVKMNESLNDIDKEIESILK
;
A
#
# COMPACT_ATOMS: atom_id res chain seq x y z
N MET A 1 -51.73 -24.41 24.81
CA MET A 1 -50.45 -24.23 25.56
C MET A 1 -49.25 -24.84 24.81
N SER A 2 -49.36 -26.03 24.21
CA SER A 2 -48.29 -26.67 23.42
C SER A 2 -47.76 -25.82 22.25
N GLU A 3 -48.64 -25.17 21.49
CA GLU A 3 -48.26 -24.37 20.31
C GLU A 3 -47.44 -23.13 20.65
N ALA A 4 -47.75 -22.45 21.77
CA ALA A 4 -46.98 -21.30 22.23
C ALA A 4 -45.55 -21.70 22.64
N LEU A 5 -45.40 -22.87 23.26
CA LEU A 5 -44.11 -23.39 23.71
C LEU A 5 -43.23 -23.83 22.52
N LEU A 6 -43.84 -24.47 21.51
CA LEU A 6 -43.20 -24.75 20.22
C LEU A 6 -42.77 -23.48 19.49
N GLY A 7 -43.62 -22.45 19.50
CA GLY A 7 -43.29 -21.13 18.92
C GLY A 7 -42.06 -20.51 19.57
N VAL A 8 -41.98 -20.49 20.90
CA VAL A 8 -40.83 -19.94 21.64
C VAL A 8 -39.54 -20.71 21.34
N ILE A 9 -39.59 -22.04 21.24
CA ILE A 9 -38.43 -22.87 20.90
C ILE A 9 -37.94 -22.56 19.48
N ILE A 10 -38.85 -22.48 18.51
CA ILE A 10 -38.51 -22.15 17.11
C ILE A 10 -37.90 -20.76 17.03
N TRP A 11 -38.50 -19.75 17.68
CA TRP A 11 -37.97 -18.39 17.71
C TRP A 11 -36.60 -18.29 18.42
N GLY A 12 -36.39 -19.04 19.50
CA GLY A 12 -35.10 -19.11 20.19
C GLY A 12 -33.99 -19.70 19.32
N ILE A 13 -34.30 -20.76 18.57
CA ILE A 13 -33.35 -21.39 17.63
C ILE A 13 -33.04 -20.43 16.46
N ILE A 14 -34.07 -19.80 15.87
CA ILE A 14 -33.89 -18.83 14.78
C ILE A 14 -33.04 -17.65 15.25
N ALA A 15 -33.30 -17.10 16.45
CA ALA A 15 -32.53 -15.98 17.00
C ALA A 15 -31.05 -16.34 17.23
N SER A 16 -30.79 -17.57 17.70
CA SER A 16 -29.41 -18.04 17.90
C SER A 16 -28.67 -18.20 16.56
N ILE A 17 -29.28 -18.86 15.58
CA ILE A 17 -28.67 -19.10 14.26
C ILE A 17 -28.44 -17.77 13.52
N THR A 18 -29.44 -16.88 13.52
CA THR A 18 -29.32 -15.58 12.84
C THR A 18 -28.24 -14.71 13.48
N SER A 19 -28.08 -14.72 14.80
CA SER A 19 -27.02 -13.99 15.50
C SER A 19 -25.63 -14.49 15.11
N VAL A 20 -25.43 -15.81 15.05
CA VAL A 20 -24.14 -16.41 14.66
C VAL A 20 -23.81 -16.10 13.20
N ILE A 21 -24.78 -16.23 12.30
CA ILE A 21 -24.59 -15.90 10.88
C ILE A 21 -24.24 -14.42 10.72
N THR A 22 -24.98 -13.53 11.38
CA THR A 22 -24.74 -12.08 11.32
C THR A 22 -23.35 -11.72 11.82
N LEU A 23 -22.91 -12.32 12.93
CA LEU A 23 -21.58 -12.11 13.48
C LEU A 23 -20.49 -12.56 12.49
N PHE A 24 -20.67 -13.72 11.86
CA PHE A 24 -19.72 -14.25 10.90
C PHE A 24 -19.58 -13.35 9.67
N TYR A 25 -20.71 -12.92 9.08
CA TYR A 25 -20.70 -11.99 7.96
C TYR A 25 -20.09 -10.65 8.33
N SER A 26 -20.41 -10.10 9.50
CA SER A 26 -19.86 -8.84 9.98
C SER A 26 -18.35 -8.92 10.19
N HIS A 27 -17.85 -10.02 10.76
CA HIS A 27 -16.42 -10.22 10.96
C HIS A 27 -15.67 -10.37 9.63
N LYS A 28 -16.24 -11.10 8.66
CA LYS A 28 -15.65 -11.24 7.33
C LYS A 28 -15.59 -9.88 6.61
N LYS A 29 -16.68 -9.11 6.66
CA LYS A 29 -16.75 -7.76 6.12
C LYS A 29 -15.72 -6.84 6.75
N TRP A 30 -15.62 -6.85 8.09
CA TRP A 30 -14.64 -6.07 8.83
C TRP A 30 -13.19 -6.39 8.42
N LYS A 31 -12.84 -7.67 8.29
CA LYS A 31 -11.50 -8.08 7.81
C LYS A 31 -11.18 -7.53 6.42
N VAL A 32 -12.16 -7.53 5.52
CA VAL A 32 -12.02 -6.98 4.16
C VAL A 32 -11.83 -5.46 4.21
N GLU A 33 -12.66 -4.76 4.99
CA GLU A 33 -12.57 -3.31 5.17
C GLU A 33 -11.24 -2.89 5.78
N GLU A 34 -10.76 -3.60 6.79
CA GLU A 34 -9.48 -3.32 7.45
C GLU A 34 -8.30 -3.54 6.50
N LYS A 35 -8.36 -4.60 5.67
CA LYS A 35 -7.35 -4.83 4.62
C LYS A 35 -7.33 -3.68 3.61
N ILE A 36 -8.49 -3.26 3.11
CA ILE A 36 -8.59 -2.13 2.16
C ILE A 36 -8.06 -0.85 2.80
N LYS A 37 -8.42 -0.58 4.06
CA LYS A 37 -7.96 0.59 4.80
C LYS A 37 -6.44 0.60 4.92
N SER A 38 -5.83 -0.52 5.32
CA SER A 38 -4.38 -0.67 5.42
C SER A 38 -3.68 -0.43 4.07
N LEU A 39 -4.23 -0.95 2.96
CA LEU A 39 -3.69 -0.72 1.63
C LEU A 39 -3.79 0.76 1.21
N LYS A 40 -4.91 1.43 1.49
CA LYS A 40 -5.08 2.87 1.24
C LYS A 40 -4.09 3.71 2.05
N GLU A 41 -3.90 3.37 3.32
CA GLU A 41 -2.91 4.04 4.18
C GLU A 41 -1.49 3.86 3.64
N LYS A 42 -1.13 2.64 3.22
CA LYS A 42 0.15 2.35 2.59
C LYS A 42 0.36 3.17 1.31
N ARG A 43 -0.65 3.22 0.42
CA ARG A 43 -0.63 4.03 -0.81
C ARG A 43 -0.40 5.50 -0.49
N ASN A 44 -1.17 6.06 0.43
CA ASN A 44 -1.07 7.46 0.81
C ASN A 44 0.30 7.78 1.44
N ARG A 45 0.81 6.90 2.31
CA ARG A 45 2.14 7.05 2.90
C ARG A 45 3.23 7.08 1.83
N LEU A 46 3.18 6.17 0.86
CA LEU A 46 4.14 6.14 -0.25
C LEU A 46 4.04 7.39 -1.13
N GLU A 47 2.84 7.86 -1.43
CA GLU A 47 2.62 9.07 -2.22
C GLU A 47 3.15 10.31 -1.51
N LEU A 48 2.91 10.44 -0.20
CA LEU A 48 3.43 11.54 0.62
C LEU A 48 4.95 11.52 0.70
N LEU A 49 5.53 10.35 1.02
CA LEU A 49 6.98 10.14 1.06
C LEU A 49 7.62 10.53 -0.27
N TYR A 50 7.01 10.11 -1.38
CA TYR A 50 7.51 10.45 -2.70
C TYR A 50 7.40 11.95 -2.97
N LYS A 51 6.27 12.59 -2.68
CA LYS A 51 6.12 14.05 -2.86
C LYS A 51 7.14 14.85 -2.05
N GLU A 52 7.50 14.39 -0.86
CA GLU A 52 8.50 15.03 -0.02
C GLU A 52 9.93 14.86 -0.54
N ILE A 53 10.29 13.65 -0.97
CA ILE A 53 11.65 13.31 -1.38
C ILE A 53 11.93 13.71 -2.83
N HIS A 54 10.90 13.76 -3.68
CA HIS A 54 11.03 14.08 -5.10
C HIS A 54 11.82 15.36 -5.42
N PRO A 55 11.51 16.53 -4.83
CA PRO A 55 12.27 17.74 -5.10
C PRO A 55 13.71 17.66 -4.57
N LYS A 56 13.92 16.97 -3.45
CA LYS A 56 15.26 16.77 -2.86
C LYS A 56 16.11 15.86 -3.74
N LEU A 57 15.51 14.81 -4.31
CA LEU A 57 16.15 13.86 -5.21
C LEU A 57 16.74 14.54 -6.45
N VAL A 58 16.02 15.46 -7.09
CA VAL A 58 16.54 16.21 -8.25
C VAL A 58 17.80 16.99 -7.87
N LYS A 59 17.76 17.68 -6.73
CA LYS A 59 18.87 18.47 -6.22
C LYS A 59 20.08 17.58 -5.93
N TRP A 60 19.88 16.49 -5.19
CA TRP A 60 20.94 15.55 -4.81
C TRP A 60 21.59 14.86 -6.00
N ILE A 61 20.81 14.51 -7.03
CA ILE A 61 21.36 13.98 -8.29
C ILE A 61 22.22 15.02 -9.01
N SER A 62 21.79 16.28 -9.03
CA SER A 62 22.56 17.34 -9.68
C SER A 62 23.84 17.72 -8.92
N GLU A 63 23.81 17.63 -7.60
CA GLU A 63 24.92 17.98 -6.70
C GLU A 63 25.81 16.77 -6.36
N ASN A 64 25.43 15.57 -6.80
CA ASN A 64 26.05 14.29 -6.45
C ASN A 64 26.30 14.13 -4.93
N SER A 65 25.35 14.61 -4.13
CA SER A 65 25.44 14.66 -2.67
C SER A 65 24.21 13.97 -2.10
N TYR A 66 24.42 12.81 -1.49
CA TYR A 66 23.37 11.96 -0.93
C TYR A 66 23.51 11.97 0.59
N ASP A 67 22.50 12.49 1.29
CA ASP A 67 22.51 12.48 2.76
C ASP A 67 22.02 11.13 3.33
N ILE A 68 22.33 10.91 4.60
CA ILE A 68 21.99 9.66 5.31
C ILE A 68 20.46 9.48 5.40
N GLU A 69 19.73 10.58 5.53
CA GLU A 69 18.27 10.57 5.61
C GLU A 69 17.65 10.02 4.32
N MET A 70 18.13 10.48 3.16
CA MET A 70 17.75 9.96 1.85
C MET A 70 18.06 8.48 1.72
N LEU A 71 19.30 8.08 1.99
CA LEU A 71 19.71 6.68 1.86
C LEU A 71 18.83 5.78 2.72
N SER A 72 18.51 6.22 3.94
CA SER A 72 17.59 5.53 4.83
C SER A 72 16.18 5.40 4.23
N HIS A 73 15.66 6.44 3.58
CA HIS A 73 14.36 6.34 2.91
C HIS A 73 14.34 5.33 1.76
N PHE A 74 15.40 5.30 0.93
CA PHE A 74 15.53 4.34 -0.18
C PHE A 74 15.68 2.90 0.29
N GLU A 75 16.44 2.67 1.36
CA GLU A 75 16.65 1.34 1.90
C GLU A 75 15.46 0.83 2.73
N CYS A 76 14.81 1.69 3.53
CA CYS A 76 13.81 1.24 4.51
C CYS A 76 12.34 1.50 4.11
N SER A 77 12.07 2.55 3.33
CA SER A 77 10.70 3.04 3.12
C SER A 77 10.20 2.86 1.69
N PHE A 78 11.07 3.00 0.70
CA PHE A 78 10.68 2.89 -0.69
C PHE A 78 10.46 1.43 -1.13
N PRO A 79 9.59 1.19 -2.13
CA PRO A 79 9.44 -0.13 -2.72
C PRO A 79 10.76 -0.64 -3.30
N LYS A 80 11.02 -1.94 -3.18
CA LYS A 80 12.25 -2.58 -3.68
C LYS A 80 12.59 -2.21 -5.12
N LYS A 81 11.58 -2.19 -6.01
CA LYS A 81 11.75 -1.81 -7.43
C LYS A 81 12.31 -0.39 -7.60
N VAL A 82 12.00 0.53 -6.69
CA VAL A 82 12.50 1.91 -6.69
C VAL A 82 13.92 1.94 -6.15
N ASN A 83 14.21 1.23 -5.05
CA ASN A 83 15.57 1.13 -4.51
C ASN A 83 16.56 0.54 -5.52
N GLU A 84 16.16 -0.51 -6.25
CA GLU A 84 17.00 -1.10 -7.30
C GLU A 84 17.39 -0.10 -8.40
N GLN A 85 16.53 0.87 -8.73
CA GLN A 85 16.87 1.93 -9.68
C GLN A 85 17.77 3.00 -9.06
N PHE A 86 17.57 3.28 -7.77
CA PHE A 86 18.44 4.17 -7.03
C PHE A 86 19.86 3.60 -6.88
N GLN A 87 20.01 2.32 -6.57
CA GLN A 87 21.32 1.66 -6.53
C GLN A 87 22.02 1.68 -7.90
N LYS A 88 21.29 1.47 -9.00
CA LYS A 88 21.86 1.61 -10.36
C LYS A 88 22.37 3.01 -10.66
N LEU A 89 21.68 4.04 -10.15
CA LEU A 89 22.15 5.41 -10.25
C LEU A 89 23.42 5.62 -9.43
N MET A 90 23.49 5.08 -8.21
CA MET A 90 24.67 5.18 -7.33
C MET A 90 25.89 4.44 -7.91
N ASP A 91 25.65 3.32 -8.59
CA ASP A 91 26.69 2.51 -9.25
C ASP A 91 27.18 3.15 -10.57
N ASP A 92 26.35 3.99 -11.20
CA ASP A 92 26.71 4.73 -12.41
C ASP A 92 27.66 5.88 -12.06
N LYS A 93 28.95 5.62 -12.21
CA LYS A 93 30.00 6.64 -11.98
C LYS A 93 29.98 7.79 -13.00
N SER A 94 29.13 7.74 -14.03
CA SER A 94 29.08 8.82 -15.01
C SER A 94 28.18 9.96 -14.53
N ASN A 95 28.77 11.14 -14.40
CA ASN A 95 28.02 12.36 -14.08
C ASN A 95 27.36 12.98 -15.33
N ASP A 96 26.85 12.13 -16.22
CA ASP A 96 26.18 12.57 -17.45
C ASP A 96 24.74 13.02 -17.09
N PRO A 97 24.39 14.30 -17.29
CA PRO A 97 23.06 14.82 -16.98
C PRO A 97 21.93 14.05 -17.68
N THR A 98 22.18 13.51 -18.86
CA THR A 98 21.19 12.76 -19.64
C THR A 98 20.87 11.42 -18.98
N LYS A 99 21.90 10.71 -18.51
CA LYS A 99 21.73 9.43 -17.81
C LYS A 99 21.11 9.62 -16.44
N ASN A 100 21.53 10.65 -15.72
CA ASN A 100 20.93 11.04 -14.44
C ASN A 100 19.42 11.30 -14.57
N LYS A 101 19.01 12.00 -15.63
CA LYS A 101 17.60 12.20 -15.97
C LYS A 101 16.88 10.89 -16.29
N PHE A 102 17.53 9.96 -16.98
CA PHE A 102 16.95 8.65 -17.29
C PHE A 102 16.74 7.79 -16.03
N HIS A 103 17.74 7.72 -15.15
CA HIS A 103 17.62 7.03 -13.85
C HIS A 103 16.52 7.64 -13.00
N PHE A 104 16.42 8.97 -12.96
CA PHE A 104 15.34 9.67 -12.29
C PHE A 104 13.96 9.27 -12.84
N LEU A 105 13.76 9.33 -14.16
CA LEU A 105 12.52 8.90 -14.81
C LEU A 105 12.21 7.43 -14.51
N SER A 106 13.22 6.56 -14.53
CA SER A 106 13.07 5.13 -14.19
C SER A 106 12.56 4.95 -12.76
N MET A 107 13.11 5.69 -11.79
CA MET A 107 12.61 5.71 -10.41
C MET A 107 11.15 6.17 -10.35
N GLN A 108 10.76 7.23 -11.08
CA GLN A 108 9.36 7.70 -11.12
C GLN A 108 8.42 6.60 -11.67
N VAL A 109 8.83 5.93 -12.75
CA VAL A 109 8.05 4.84 -13.36
C VAL A 109 7.87 3.70 -12.34
N LYS A 110 8.93 3.28 -11.65
CA LYS A 110 8.85 2.22 -10.63
C LYS A 110 8.02 2.60 -9.42
N MET A 111 8.00 3.88 -9.06
CA MET A 111 7.10 4.39 -8.03
C MET A 111 5.63 4.27 -8.48
N ASN A 112 5.31 4.77 -9.68
CA ASN A 112 3.97 4.70 -10.22
C ASN A 112 3.48 3.25 -10.42
N GLU A 113 4.35 2.35 -10.88
CA GLU A 113 4.05 0.92 -10.91
C GLU A 113 3.70 0.39 -9.52
N SER A 114 4.46 0.76 -8.48
CA SER A 114 4.22 0.29 -7.11
C SER A 114 2.91 0.83 -6.53
N LEU A 115 2.53 2.07 -6.84
CA LEU A 115 1.23 2.63 -6.46
C LEU A 115 0.09 1.91 -7.19
N ASN A 116 0.25 1.66 -8.49
CA ASN A 116 -0.72 0.93 -9.30
C ASN A 116 -0.88 -0.53 -8.85
N ASP A 117 0.20 -1.17 -8.39
CA ASP A 117 0.15 -2.53 -7.82
C ASP A 117 -0.74 -2.55 -6.56
N ILE A 118 -0.69 -1.49 -5.73
CA ILE A 118 -1.59 -1.35 -4.57
C ILE A 118 -3.03 -1.10 -5.01
N ASP A 119 -3.25 -0.22 -5.98
CA ASP A 119 -4.59 0.08 -6.50
C ASP A 119 -5.24 -1.18 -7.09
N LYS A 120 -4.49 -1.99 -7.84
CA LYS A 120 -4.94 -3.30 -8.34
C LYS A 120 -5.27 -4.29 -7.21
N GLU A 121 -4.48 -4.30 -6.14
CA GLU A 121 -4.78 -5.15 -4.99
C GLU A 121 -6.11 -4.73 -4.33
N ILE A 122 -6.36 -3.43 -4.18
CA ILE A 122 -7.63 -2.91 -3.66
C ILE A 122 -8.78 -3.30 -4.59
N GLU A 123 -8.65 -3.11 -5.91
CA GLU A 123 -9.67 -3.49 -6.89
C GLU A 123 -9.97 -5.00 -6.85
N SER A 124 -8.95 -5.84 -6.65
CA SER A 124 -9.12 -7.30 -6.57
C SER A 124 -9.93 -7.75 -5.35
N ILE A 125 -9.92 -6.96 -4.27
CA ILE A 125 -10.67 -7.25 -3.03
C ILE A 125 -12.13 -6.77 -3.14
N LEU A 126 -12.37 -5.75 -3.98
CA LEU A 126 -13.69 -5.16 -4.18
C LEU A 126 -14.54 -5.88 -5.24
N LYS A 127 -13.91 -6.71 -6.09
CA LYS A 127 -14.59 -7.56 -7.09
C LYS A 127 -15.05 -8.88 -6.47
#